data_AF-A0ABD3PLL0-F1
#
_entry.id   AF-A0ABD3PLL0-F1
#
_cell.length_a   1.000
_cell.length_b   1.000
_cell.length_c   1.000
_cell.angle_alpha   90.00
_cell.angle_beta   90.00
_cell.angle_gamma   90.00
#
_symmetry.space_group_name_H-M   'P 1'
#
loop_
_entity.id
_entity.type
_entity.pdbx_description
1 polymer ?
#
loop_
_entity_poly.entity_id
_entity_poly.type
_entity_poly.pdbx_seq_one_letter_code
_entity_poly.pdbx_strand_id
1 'polypeptide(L)'
;MSTPEKEEATERQLAELEFVKCAYGAEEAWPTDTDGCRSVVRLLHLPVELSNNKLDPVTIELHLQMPSNYPVNKEALLEITSTLKSAPSNPPLIRKAVLNALPQLTEACQAAACEFPEQEAVWHVFNRADEWIESNWSEILIQQEQLQVTKSTDSTKHVPSNILGRRCIYSHHIIANSKRKVLAKLAHDYKLGGYVKIGWPGIIIFEGLESSCQAVVHEIKTWRWQHLSIRVEETKQIPEGEIADEYRRLPKKFTELGEDDMSVLAQYCRDAGLENMFLQCLKIDNGQQSDNEAAEDESGAAHMPYAALIHVDHMNDRKGYQKWLKKESESAGCILFINHCTISKSSRPLIHVGLIGDEDGVKKILKQWRTSRVDVDSKNKPCLERMMSVLIEGEIPPLSRDALGRIDLLSSQLSSGGRITSFEELNGHVSCIFGEEWTRSLTSER
;
A
#
# COMPACT_ATOMS: atom_id res chain seq x y z
N MET A 1 -2.19 -37.21 -36.97
CA MET A 1 -3.65 -37.40 -36.95
C MET A 1 -4.18 -37.52 -38.35
N SER A 2 -5.05 -38.50 -38.54
CA SER A 2 -5.81 -38.65 -39.77
C SER A 2 -6.91 -37.57 -39.86
N THR A 3 -7.33 -37.20 -41.06
CA THR A 3 -8.47 -36.29 -41.30
C THR A 3 -9.73 -36.70 -40.53
N PRO A 4 -10.14 -37.99 -40.49
CA PRO A 4 -11.32 -38.41 -39.72
C PRO A 4 -11.19 -38.20 -38.20
N GLU A 5 -10.02 -38.41 -37.59
CA GLU A 5 -9.81 -38.14 -36.15
C GLU A 5 -10.02 -36.67 -35.78
N LYS A 6 -9.68 -35.75 -36.68
CA LYS A 6 -9.89 -34.31 -36.46
C LYS A 6 -11.35 -33.90 -36.60
N GLU A 7 -12.07 -34.52 -37.53
CA GLU A 7 -13.51 -34.32 -37.71
C GLU A 7 -14.28 -34.85 -36.50
N GLU A 8 -13.94 -36.06 -36.02
CA GLU A 8 -14.52 -36.66 -34.82
C GLU A 8 -14.25 -35.82 -33.56
N ALA A 9 -13.01 -35.38 -33.35
CA ALA A 9 -12.68 -34.50 -32.21
C ALA A 9 -13.50 -33.20 -32.24
N THR A 10 -13.69 -32.63 -33.44
CA THR A 10 -14.50 -31.43 -33.61
C THR A 10 -15.97 -31.67 -33.30
N GLU A 11 -16.55 -32.76 -33.79
CA GLU A 11 -17.96 -33.11 -33.53
C GLU A 11 -18.22 -33.31 -32.04
N ARG A 12 -17.34 -34.04 -31.33
CA ARG A 12 -17.47 -34.31 -29.90
C ARG A 12 -17.27 -33.06 -29.03
N GLN A 13 -16.33 -32.19 -29.39
CA GLN A 13 -16.20 -30.89 -28.74
C GLN A 13 -17.48 -30.05 -28.88
N LEU A 14 -18.05 -29.98 -30.09
CA LEU A 14 -19.28 -29.24 -30.33
C LEU A 14 -20.45 -29.81 -29.51
N ALA A 15 -20.53 -31.14 -29.36
CA ALA A 15 -21.53 -31.79 -28.52
C ALA A 15 -21.41 -31.37 -27.03
N GLU A 16 -20.19 -31.26 -26.48
CA GLU A 16 -20.01 -30.76 -25.11
C GLU A 16 -20.36 -29.27 -24.98
N LEU A 17 -20.04 -28.44 -25.98
CA LEU A 17 -20.46 -27.03 -25.97
C LEU A 17 -21.99 -26.89 -26.05
N GLU A 18 -22.66 -27.74 -26.83
CA GLU A 18 -24.12 -27.78 -26.93
C GLU A 18 -24.75 -28.27 -25.62
N PHE A 19 -24.19 -29.31 -25.01
CA PHE A 19 -24.57 -29.77 -23.67
C PHE A 19 -24.53 -28.60 -22.68
N VAL A 20 -23.43 -27.84 -22.62
CA VAL A 20 -23.30 -26.69 -21.71
C VAL A 20 -24.39 -25.66 -21.96
N LYS A 21 -24.64 -25.29 -23.22
CA LYS A 21 -25.70 -24.31 -23.58
C LYS A 21 -27.10 -24.78 -23.20
N CYS A 22 -27.36 -26.09 -23.19
CA CYS A 22 -28.67 -26.65 -22.90
C CYS A 22 -28.88 -26.92 -21.40
N ALA A 23 -27.82 -27.31 -20.70
CA ALA A 23 -27.89 -27.71 -19.29
C ALA A 23 -27.75 -26.54 -18.31
N TYR A 24 -27.07 -25.46 -18.70
CA TYR A 24 -26.74 -24.35 -17.81
C TYR A 24 -27.26 -23.01 -18.34
N GLY A 25 -27.54 -22.07 -17.42
CA GLY A 25 -27.89 -20.70 -17.77
C GLY A 25 -26.71 -19.93 -18.36
N ALA A 26 -26.98 -18.89 -19.18
CA ALA A 26 -25.95 -18.07 -19.81
C ALA A 26 -25.04 -17.30 -18.81
N GLU A 27 -25.52 -17.12 -17.58
CA GLU A 27 -24.77 -16.50 -16.46
C GLU A 27 -24.16 -17.55 -15.51
N GLU A 28 -24.30 -18.84 -15.81
CA GLU A 28 -23.81 -19.94 -14.97
C GLU A 28 -22.67 -20.70 -15.67
N ALA A 29 -22.87 -21.10 -16.92
CA ALA A 29 -21.81 -21.63 -17.76
C ALA A 29 -22.07 -21.31 -19.22
N TRP A 30 -21.01 -20.94 -19.95
CA TRP A 30 -21.12 -20.61 -21.36
C TRP A 30 -19.87 -21.03 -22.12
N PRO A 31 -20.02 -21.44 -23.39
CA PRO A 31 -18.90 -21.71 -24.25
C PRO A 31 -18.29 -20.43 -24.82
N THR A 32 -16.98 -20.44 -25.01
CA THR A 32 -16.18 -19.40 -25.63
C THR A 32 -15.37 -19.99 -26.78
N ASP A 33 -15.24 -19.24 -27.88
CA ASP A 33 -14.42 -19.63 -29.03
C ASP A 33 -13.53 -18.43 -29.39
N THR A 34 -12.24 -18.59 -29.14
CA THR A 34 -11.22 -17.58 -29.46
C THR A 34 -10.20 -18.21 -30.38
N ASP A 35 -10.13 -17.70 -31.62
CA ASP A 35 -9.16 -18.13 -32.64
C ASP A 35 -9.15 -19.65 -32.91
N GLY A 36 -10.32 -20.31 -32.85
CA GLY A 36 -10.47 -21.75 -33.07
C GLY A 36 -10.10 -22.59 -31.86
N CYS A 37 -9.81 -21.97 -30.71
CA CYS A 37 -9.64 -22.62 -29.43
C CYS A 37 -10.97 -22.60 -28.68
N ARG A 38 -11.63 -23.78 -28.64
CA ARG A 38 -12.91 -23.95 -27.95
C ARG A 38 -12.67 -24.05 -26.46
N SER A 39 -13.50 -23.35 -25.70
CA SER A 39 -13.41 -23.32 -24.25
C SER A 39 -14.78 -23.22 -23.63
N VAL A 40 -14.87 -23.58 -22.36
CA VAL A 40 -16.06 -23.45 -21.54
C VAL A 40 -15.68 -22.69 -20.27
N VAL A 41 -16.47 -21.68 -19.93
CA VAL A 41 -16.34 -20.96 -18.67
C VAL A 41 -17.53 -21.31 -17.78
N ARG A 42 -17.27 -21.64 -16.52
CA ARG A 42 -18.28 -21.87 -15.49
C ARG A 42 -18.08 -20.94 -14.31
N LEU A 43 -19.15 -20.31 -13.85
CA LEU A 43 -19.18 -19.55 -12.61
C LEU A 43 -19.55 -20.46 -11.45
N LEU A 44 -18.67 -20.52 -10.46
CA LEU A 44 -18.84 -21.30 -9.23
C LEU A 44 -19.07 -20.35 -8.06
N HIS A 45 -20.10 -20.65 -7.26
CA HIS A 45 -20.45 -19.88 -6.07
C HIS A 45 -20.11 -20.68 -4.81
N LEU A 46 -19.11 -20.20 -4.09
CA LEU A 46 -18.61 -20.80 -2.88
C LEU A 46 -19.34 -20.17 -1.69
N PRO A 47 -20.18 -20.94 -0.95
CA PRO A 47 -20.97 -20.39 0.14
C PRO A 47 -20.06 -19.96 1.29
N VAL A 48 -20.32 -18.78 1.87
CA VAL A 48 -19.56 -18.28 3.01
C VAL A 48 -20.49 -18.18 4.22
N GLU A 49 -20.36 -19.14 5.13
CA GLU A 49 -21.05 -19.15 6.41
C GLU A 49 -20.02 -19.07 7.54
N LEU A 50 -19.95 -17.93 8.21
CA LEU A 50 -19.05 -17.69 9.33
C LEU A 50 -19.87 -17.33 10.56
N SER A 51 -19.62 -17.98 11.71
CA SER A 51 -20.27 -17.69 12.99
C SER A 51 -21.80 -17.46 12.91
N ASN A 52 -22.50 -18.30 12.12
CA ASN A 52 -23.94 -18.25 11.84
C ASN A 52 -24.43 -17.01 11.06
N ASN A 53 -23.54 -16.27 10.40
CA ASN A 53 -23.90 -15.17 9.50
C ASN A 53 -23.61 -15.58 8.05
N LYS A 54 -24.64 -15.49 7.20
CA LYS A 54 -24.50 -15.76 5.76
C LYS A 54 -23.98 -14.50 5.07
N LEU A 55 -22.81 -14.62 4.47
CA LEU A 55 -22.18 -13.54 3.70
C LEU A 55 -22.40 -13.78 2.20
N ASP A 56 -22.09 -12.75 1.41
CA ASP A 56 -22.07 -12.90 -0.05
C ASP A 56 -21.12 -14.04 -0.45
N PRO A 57 -21.52 -14.91 -1.40
CA PRO A 57 -20.69 -16.02 -1.82
C PRO A 57 -19.43 -15.52 -2.54
N VAL A 58 -18.36 -16.29 -2.43
CA VAL A 58 -17.19 -16.10 -3.30
C VAL A 58 -17.55 -16.59 -4.69
N THR A 59 -17.23 -15.82 -5.71
CA THR A 59 -17.45 -16.22 -7.11
C THR A 59 -16.12 -16.52 -7.79
N ILE A 60 -15.98 -17.73 -8.31
CA ILE A 60 -14.81 -18.22 -9.06
C ILE A 60 -15.22 -18.47 -10.50
N GLU A 61 -14.36 -18.11 -11.46
CA GLU A 61 -14.48 -18.54 -12.85
C GLU A 61 -13.57 -19.72 -13.10
N LEU A 62 -14.15 -20.85 -13.49
CA LEU A 62 -13.46 -22.05 -13.92
C LEU A 62 -13.44 -22.09 -15.45
N HIS A 63 -12.25 -22.09 -16.04
CA HIS A 63 -12.00 -22.06 -17.47
C HIS A 63 -11.48 -23.42 -17.92
N LEU A 64 -12.19 -24.07 -18.84
CA LEU A 64 -11.85 -25.36 -19.46
C LEU A 64 -11.52 -25.10 -20.92
N GLN A 65 -10.25 -25.14 -21.29
CA GLN A 65 -9.82 -25.03 -22.68
C GLN A 65 -9.71 -26.44 -23.29
N MET A 66 -10.26 -26.60 -24.49
CA MET A 66 -10.28 -27.85 -25.25
C MET A 66 -9.17 -27.83 -26.30
N PRO A 67 -8.07 -28.59 -26.13
CA PRO A 67 -7.06 -28.70 -27.18
C PRO A 67 -7.67 -29.29 -28.46
N SER A 68 -7.09 -28.97 -29.62
CA SER A 68 -7.61 -29.39 -30.94
C SER A 68 -7.85 -30.91 -31.12
N ASN A 69 -7.23 -31.76 -30.30
CA ASN A 69 -7.32 -33.22 -30.39
C ASN A 69 -8.13 -33.86 -29.25
N TYR A 70 -8.62 -33.07 -28.31
CA TYR A 70 -9.54 -33.50 -27.27
C TYR A 70 -10.95 -33.68 -27.90
N PRO A 71 -11.77 -34.63 -27.45
CA PRO A 71 -11.46 -35.66 -26.47
C PRO A 71 -10.79 -36.89 -27.06
N VAL A 72 -10.59 -37.00 -28.38
CA VAL A 72 -10.22 -38.25 -29.08
C VAL A 72 -8.83 -38.78 -28.74
N ASN A 73 -7.86 -37.91 -28.45
CA ASN A 73 -6.49 -38.31 -28.13
C ASN A 73 -6.26 -38.40 -26.62
N LYS A 74 -5.73 -39.53 -26.15
CA LYS A 74 -5.33 -39.77 -24.74
C LYS A 74 -4.46 -38.69 -24.11
N GLU A 75 -3.57 -38.06 -24.87
CA GLU A 75 -2.65 -37.03 -24.38
C GLU A 75 -3.25 -35.62 -24.43
N ALA A 76 -4.38 -35.45 -25.11
CA ALA A 76 -5.05 -34.16 -25.25
C ALA A 76 -6.19 -34.05 -24.23
N LEU A 77 -5.85 -33.68 -23.00
CA LEU A 77 -6.80 -33.47 -21.91
C LEU A 77 -7.25 -32.00 -21.83
N LEU A 78 -8.33 -31.73 -21.09
CA LEU A 78 -8.79 -30.37 -20.82
C LEU A 78 -7.72 -29.57 -20.06
N GLU A 79 -7.42 -28.37 -20.55
CA GLU A 79 -6.57 -27.41 -19.86
C GLU A 79 -7.45 -26.59 -18.91
N ILE A 80 -7.31 -26.83 -17.61
CA ILE A 80 -8.18 -26.26 -16.58
C ILE A 80 -7.45 -25.17 -15.79
N THR A 81 -8.07 -24.00 -15.71
CA THR A 81 -7.61 -22.89 -14.87
C THR A 81 -8.77 -22.30 -14.07
N SER A 82 -8.50 -21.79 -12.86
CA SER A 82 -9.50 -21.12 -12.04
C SER A 82 -9.04 -19.73 -11.64
N THR A 83 -9.96 -18.76 -11.64
CA THR A 83 -9.67 -17.36 -11.32
C THR A 83 -10.71 -16.77 -10.40
N LEU A 84 -10.29 -15.88 -9.51
CA LEU A 84 -11.19 -15.19 -8.58
C LEU A 84 -11.90 -14.03 -9.28
N LYS A 85 -13.24 -14.09 -9.37
CA LYS A 85 -14.05 -12.99 -9.91
C LYS A 85 -14.47 -12.00 -8.84
N SER A 86 -15.02 -12.50 -7.72
CA SER A 86 -15.45 -11.66 -6.61
C SER A 86 -15.34 -12.42 -5.28
N ALA A 87 -15.07 -11.68 -4.21
CA ALA A 87 -15.11 -12.19 -2.85
C ALA A 87 -15.57 -11.07 -1.90
N PRO A 88 -16.22 -11.40 -0.78
CA PRO A 88 -16.48 -10.46 0.30
C PRO A 88 -15.19 -9.74 0.72
N SER A 89 -15.27 -8.42 0.89
CA SER A 89 -14.13 -7.61 1.33
C SER A 89 -13.86 -7.76 2.83
N ASN A 90 -14.84 -8.23 3.61
CA ASN A 90 -14.76 -8.46 5.04
C ASN A 90 -15.56 -9.74 5.39
N PRO A 91 -15.00 -10.67 6.19
CA PRO A 91 -13.64 -10.68 6.73
C PRO A 91 -12.56 -11.08 5.71
N PRO A 92 -11.34 -10.51 5.81
CA PRO A 92 -10.23 -10.78 4.87
C PRO A 92 -9.69 -12.20 4.94
N LEU A 93 -10.07 -12.98 5.96
CA LEU A 93 -9.83 -14.42 6.02
C LEU A 93 -10.43 -15.14 4.81
N ILE A 94 -11.56 -14.66 4.28
CA ILE A 94 -12.23 -15.25 3.12
C ILE A 94 -11.33 -15.15 1.91
N ARG A 95 -10.78 -13.96 1.62
CA ARG A 95 -9.86 -13.78 0.49
C ARG A 95 -8.65 -14.71 0.60
N LYS A 96 -8.12 -14.91 1.81
CA LYS A 96 -7.02 -15.84 2.05
C LYS A 96 -7.43 -17.30 1.87
N ALA A 97 -8.60 -17.69 2.37
CA ALA A 97 -9.17 -19.02 2.17
C ALA A 97 -9.34 -19.34 0.68
N VAL A 98 -9.83 -18.38 -0.10
CA VAL A 98 -9.98 -18.51 -1.54
C VAL A 98 -8.65 -18.68 -2.25
N LEU A 99 -7.63 -17.89 -1.90
CA LEU A 99 -6.29 -18.04 -2.49
C LEU A 99 -5.65 -19.40 -2.18
N ASN A 100 -5.99 -20.01 -1.03
CA ASN A 100 -5.57 -21.37 -0.68
C ASN A 100 -6.42 -22.45 -1.37
N ALA A 101 -7.70 -22.16 -1.62
CA ALA A 101 -8.66 -23.06 -2.24
C ALA A 101 -8.47 -23.18 -3.76
N LEU A 102 -8.17 -22.08 -4.46
CA LEU A 102 -8.06 -22.05 -5.92
C LEU A 102 -7.10 -23.11 -6.49
N PRO A 103 -5.86 -23.28 -5.99
CA PRO A 103 -4.97 -24.32 -6.49
C PRO A 103 -5.52 -25.73 -6.26
N GLN A 104 -6.13 -25.99 -5.10
CA GLN A 104 -6.68 -27.31 -4.74
C GLN A 104 -7.90 -27.67 -5.60
N LEU A 105 -8.80 -26.70 -5.83
CA LEU A 105 -9.93 -26.86 -6.75
C LEU A 105 -9.44 -27.15 -8.16
N THR A 106 -8.43 -26.40 -8.62
CA THR A 106 -7.84 -26.59 -9.96
C THR A 106 -7.24 -27.99 -10.10
N GLU A 107 -6.48 -28.44 -9.11
CA GLU A 107 -5.87 -29.77 -9.10
C GLU A 107 -6.93 -30.88 -9.08
N ALA A 108 -7.99 -30.75 -8.27
CA ALA A 108 -9.09 -31.70 -8.23
C ALA A 108 -9.81 -31.82 -9.57
N CYS A 109 -10.04 -30.68 -10.24
CA CYS A 109 -10.64 -30.64 -11.57
C CYS A 109 -9.72 -31.25 -12.64
N GLN A 110 -8.41 -30.97 -12.57
CA GLN A 110 -7.42 -31.58 -13.47
C GLN A 110 -7.34 -33.09 -13.27
N ALA A 111 -7.40 -33.59 -12.03
CA ALA A 111 -7.45 -35.01 -11.75
C ALA A 111 -8.70 -35.68 -12.36
N ALA A 112 -9.87 -35.04 -12.26
CA ALA A 112 -11.07 -35.53 -12.93
C ALA A 112 -10.90 -35.60 -14.45
N ALA A 113 -10.31 -34.59 -15.09
CA ALA A 113 -10.04 -34.66 -16.53
C ALA A 113 -9.10 -35.83 -16.89
N CYS A 114 -8.10 -36.12 -16.05
CA CYS A 114 -7.18 -37.24 -16.24
C CYS A 114 -7.82 -38.63 -16.05
N GLU A 115 -8.92 -38.74 -15.29
CA GLU A 115 -9.65 -40.00 -15.08
C GLU A 115 -10.44 -40.44 -16.33
N PHE A 116 -10.73 -39.51 -17.24
CA PHE A 116 -11.53 -39.75 -18.45
C PHE A 116 -10.75 -39.44 -19.75
N PRO A 117 -9.59 -40.11 -20.00
CA PRO A 117 -8.91 -39.94 -21.27
C PRO A 117 -9.76 -40.52 -22.41
N GLU A 118 -9.61 -39.93 -23.61
CA GLU A 118 -10.35 -40.36 -24.82
C GLU A 118 -11.88 -40.12 -24.76
N GLN A 119 -12.34 -39.41 -23.72
CA GLN A 119 -13.75 -39.19 -23.38
C GLN A 119 -14.08 -37.73 -23.12
N GLU A 120 -15.37 -37.41 -23.20
CA GLU A 120 -15.94 -36.10 -22.88
C GLU A 120 -15.91 -35.91 -21.37
N ALA A 121 -15.10 -34.97 -20.90
CA ALA A 121 -14.76 -34.75 -19.50
C ALA A 121 -15.36 -33.46 -18.91
N VAL A 122 -15.98 -32.57 -19.70
CA VAL A 122 -16.50 -31.27 -19.19
C VAL A 122 -17.50 -31.49 -18.05
N TRP A 123 -18.45 -32.40 -18.24
CA TRP A 123 -19.43 -32.72 -17.20
C TRP A 123 -18.80 -33.34 -15.95
N HIS A 124 -17.82 -34.23 -16.13
CA HIS A 124 -17.11 -34.85 -15.01
C HIS A 124 -16.31 -33.83 -14.19
N VAL A 125 -15.66 -32.88 -14.88
CA VAL A 125 -14.96 -31.76 -14.24
C VAL A 125 -15.94 -30.86 -13.48
N PHE A 126 -17.12 -30.60 -14.07
CA PHE A 126 -18.16 -29.80 -13.42
C PHE A 126 -18.66 -30.45 -12.13
N ASN A 127 -19.01 -31.74 -12.16
CA ASN A 127 -19.41 -32.44 -10.95
C ASN A 127 -18.31 -32.48 -9.90
N ARG A 128 -17.06 -32.71 -10.31
CA ARG A 128 -15.93 -32.70 -9.38
C ARG A 128 -15.77 -31.34 -8.71
N ALA A 129 -15.99 -30.25 -9.44
CA ALA A 129 -15.97 -28.91 -8.86
C ALA A 129 -17.08 -28.72 -7.82
N ASP A 130 -18.29 -29.19 -8.10
CA ASP A 130 -19.42 -29.10 -7.15
C ASP A 130 -19.18 -29.97 -5.90
N GLU A 131 -18.74 -31.21 -6.07
CA GLU A 131 -18.36 -32.11 -4.98
C GLU A 131 -17.27 -31.50 -4.09
N TRP A 132 -16.26 -30.86 -4.71
CA TRP A 132 -15.18 -30.19 -4.00
C TRP A 132 -15.67 -28.98 -3.20
N ILE A 133 -16.61 -28.20 -3.75
CA ILE A 133 -17.23 -27.07 -3.04
C ILE A 133 -18.04 -27.56 -1.84
N GLU A 134 -18.76 -28.67 -1.96
CA GLU A 134 -19.55 -29.21 -0.86
C GLU A 134 -18.66 -29.79 0.25
N SER A 135 -17.57 -30.47 -0.10
CA SER A 135 -16.74 -31.23 0.84
C SER A 135 -15.51 -30.46 1.36
N ASN A 136 -14.71 -29.86 0.49
CA ASN A 136 -13.40 -29.29 0.85
C ASN A 136 -13.47 -27.80 1.20
N TRP A 137 -14.33 -27.03 0.54
CA TRP A 137 -14.39 -25.59 0.74
C TRP A 137 -14.82 -25.21 2.17
N SER A 138 -15.82 -25.91 2.71
CA SER A 138 -16.29 -25.72 4.08
C SER A 138 -15.18 -25.97 5.11
N GLU A 139 -14.39 -27.04 4.92
CA GLU A 139 -13.23 -27.36 5.76
C GLU A 139 -12.14 -26.30 5.67
N ILE A 140 -11.82 -25.81 4.48
CA ILE A 140 -10.80 -24.76 4.27
C ILE A 140 -11.21 -23.46 4.96
N LEU A 141 -12.50 -23.07 4.87
CA LEU A 141 -13.03 -21.91 5.58
C LEU A 141 -12.91 -22.07 7.09
N ILE A 142 -13.35 -23.21 7.64
CA ILE A 142 -13.26 -23.51 9.07
C ILE A 142 -11.80 -23.51 9.54
N GLN A 143 -10.89 -24.10 8.77
CA GLN A 143 -9.46 -24.09 9.08
C GLN A 143 -8.89 -22.67 9.08
N GLN A 144 -9.28 -21.80 8.13
CA GLN A 144 -8.82 -20.41 8.16
C GLN A 144 -9.43 -19.61 9.31
N GLU A 145 -10.68 -19.88 9.68
CA GLU A 145 -11.32 -19.31 10.88
C GLU A 145 -10.59 -19.76 12.14
N GLN A 146 -10.33 -21.06 12.29
CA GLN A 146 -9.53 -21.63 13.38
C GLN A 146 -8.08 -21.13 13.36
N LEU A 147 -7.48 -20.86 12.20
CA LEU A 147 -6.14 -20.27 12.08
C LEU A 147 -6.10 -18.79 12.49
N GLN A 148 -7.20 -18.06 12.29
CA GLN A 148 -7.35 -16.73 12.88
C GLN A 148 -7.54 -16.82 14.39
N VAL A 149 -8.34 -17.77 14.88
CA VAL A 149 -8.52 -18.01 16.32
C VAL A 149 -7.19 -18.45 16.96
N THR A 150 -6.44 -19.38 16.38
CA THR A 150 -5.17 -19.92 16.91
C THR A 150 -3.99 -18.96 16.78
N LYS A 151 -3.95 -18.07 15.77
CA LYS A 151 -3.05 -16.90 15.81
C LYS A 151 -3.42 -15.90 16.91
N SER A 152 -4.64 -15.97 17.43
CA SER A 152 -5.11 -15.23 18.60
C SER A 152 -5.06 -16.06 19.90
N THR A 153 -4.80 -17.37 19.83
CA THR A 153 -4.91 -18.33 20.94
C THR A 153 -3.76 -19.36 20.94
N ASP A 154 -2.53 -18.87 21.05
CA ASP A 154 -1.50 -19.56 21.87
C ASP A 154 -1.66 -19.18 23.35
N SER A 155 -2.90 -19.02 23.78
CA SER A 155 -3.31 -18.85 25.17
C SER A 155 -4.82 -18.98 25.27
N THR A 156 -5.33 -20.20 25.46
CA THR A 156 -6.57 -20.40 26.22
C THR A 156 -6.61 -21.79 26.84
N LYS A 157 -6.17 -21.89 28.11
CA LYS A 157 -7.13 -22.31 29.13
C LYS A 157 -7.79 -21.03 29.67
N HIS A 158 -9.09 -21.14 29.86
CA HIS A 158 -10.07 -20.10 30.05
C HIS A 158 -9.75 -19.10 31.19
N VAL A 159 -9.37 -17.87 30.84
CA VAL A 159 -9.59 -16.62 31.59
C VAL A 159 -9.83 -15.53 30.54
N PRO A 160 -10.86 -14.67 30.65
CA PRO A 160 -10.96 -13.49 29.78
C PRO A 160 -9.69 -12.67 29.98
N SER A 161 -8.81 -12.63 28.97
CA SER A 161 -7.65 -11.76 29.01
C SER A 161 -8.17 -10.33 28.94
N ASN A 162 -8.29 -9.74 30.13
CA ASN A 162 -8.81 -8.41 30.36
C ASN A 162 -7.68 -7.43 30.00
N ILE A 163 -7.28 -7.40 28.73
CA ILE A 163 -6.17 -6.59 28.24
C ILE A 163 -6.78 -5.33 27.64
N LEU A 164 -6.45 -4.19 28.23
CA LEU A 164 -6.77 -2.89 27.68
C LEU A 164 -5.73 -2.53 26.62
N GLY A 165 -6.18 -2.30 25.40
CA GLY A 165 -5.36 -1.83 24.30
C GLY A 165 -5.53 -0.33 24.07
N ARG A 166 -4.45 0.38 23.77
CA ARG A 166 -4.47 1.74 23.21
C ARG A 166 -3.78 1.76 21.85
N ARG A 167 -4.31 2.57 20.94
CA ARG A 167 -3.76 2.77 19.61
C ARG A 167 -3.67 4.25 19.30
N CYS A 168 -2.53 4.64 18.73
CA CYS A 168 -2.30 5.96 18.17
C CYS A 168 -1.85 5.81 16.72
N ILE A 169 -2.71 6.21 15.79
CA ILE A 169 -2.54 6.01 14.36
C ILE A 169 -2.39 7.38 13.68
N TYR A 170 -1.30 7.51 12.94
CA TYR A 170 -1.04 8.64 12.06
C TYR A 170 -1.63 8.37 10.68
N SER A 171 -2.31 9.34 10.10
CA SER A 171 -2.72 9.33 8.69
C SER A 171 -2.28 10.63 8.02
N HIS A 172 -2.05 10.57 6.70
CA HIS A 172 -1.77 11.79 5.93
C HIS A 172 -2.88 12.82 6.10
N HIS A 173 -4.12 12.36 6.09
CA HIS A 173 -5.32 13.08 6.46
C HIS A 173 -6.52 12.13 6.54
N ILE A 174 -7.57 12.54 7.26
CA ILE A 174 -8.89 11.87 7.28
C ILE A 174 -10.02 12.88 7.02
N ILE A 175 -10.13 13.33 5.76
CA ILE A 175 -11.10 14.38 5.36
C ILE A 175 -12.39 13.78 4.78
N ALA A 176 -12.35 12.56 4.25
CA ALA A 176 -13.51 11.95 3.60
C ALA A 176 -14.61 11.62 4.63
N ASN A 177 -15.79 12.26 4.48
CA ASN A 177 -16.94 12.07 5.37
C ASN A 177 -17.39 10.60 5.45
N SER A 178 -17.26 9.84 4.35
CA SER A 178 -17.56 8.39 4.34
C SER A 178 -16.68 7.62 5.33
N LYS A 179 -15.37 7.84 5.33
CA LYS A 179 -14.44 7.21 6.28
C LYS A 179 -14.73 7.62 7.71
N ARG A 180 -15.03 8.90 7.96
CA ARG A 180 -15.31 9.40 9.31
C ARG A 180 -16.57 8.76 9.91
N LYS A 181 -17.65 8.66 9.13
CA LYS A 181 -18.89 7.98 9.55
C LYS A 181 -18.67 6.51 9.85
N VAL A 182 -17.94 5.79 8.99
CA VAL A 182 -17.63 4.37 9.21
C VAL A 182 -16.73 4.21 10.43
N LEU A 183 -15.73 5.07 10.60
CA LEU A 183 -14.84 5.05 11.77
C LEU A 183 -15.60 5.24 13.08
N ALA A 184 -16.49 6.24 13.14
CA ALA A 184 -17.32 6.50 14.30
C ALA A 184 -18.26 5.32 14.61
N LYS A 185 -18.82 4.68 13.57
CA LYS A 185 -19.64 3.48 13.71
C LYS A 185 -18.83 2.30 14.26
N LEU A 186 -17.64 2.04 13.70
CA LEU A 186 -16.74 0.99 14.20
C LEU A 186 -16.36 1.21 15.65
N ALA A 187 -15.97 2.44 16.01
CA ALA A 187 -15.63 2.75 17.40
C ALA A 187 -16.82 2.49 18.34
N HIS A 188 -18.04 2.82 17.93
CA HIS A 188 -19.24 2.49 18.69
C HIS A 188 -19.48 0.97 18.80
N ASP A 189 -19.47 0.25 17.68
CA ASP A 189 -19.80 -1.19 17.63
C ASP A 189 -18.79 -2.03 18.43
N TYR A 190 -17.52 -1.62 18.44
CA TYR A 190 -16.45 -2.24 19.21
C TYR A 190 -16.24 -1.64 20.60
N LYS A 191 -17.15 -0.74 21.06
CA LYS A 191 -17.10 -0.08 22.37
C LYS A 191 -15.76 0.60 22.67
N LEU A 192 -15.15 1.22 21.66
CA LEU A 192 -13.91 1.97 21.77
C LEU A 192 -14.18 3.43 22.11
N GLY A 193 -13.33 3.98 22.96
CA GLY A 193 -13.35 5.38 23.38
C GLY A 193 -12.13 6.13 22.85
N GLY A 194 -12.22 7.45 22.65
CA GLY A 194 -11.08 8.26 22.19
C GLY A 194 -11.45 9.38 21.23
N TYR A 195 -10.50 9.73 20.36
CA TYR A 195 -10.57 10.89 19.50
C TYR A 195 -10.11 10.59 18.06
N VAL A 196 -10.70 11.31 17.11
CA VAL A 196 -10.14 11.45 15.76
C VAL A 196 -10.01 12.93 15.41
N LYS A 197 -8.79 13.38 15.16
CA LYS A 197 -8.50 14.73 14.64
C LYS A 197 -8.44 14.67 13.12
N ILE A 198 -9.31 15.42 12.45
CA ILE A 198 -9.43 15.43 10.99
C ILE A 198 -8.44 16.41 10.34
N GLY A 199 -8.37 16.44 9.01
CA GLY A 199 -7.45 17.32 8.29
C GLY A 199 -6.00 16.80 8.29
N TRP A 200 -5.03 17.72 8.31
CA TRP A 200 -3.61 17.44 8.07
C TRP A 200 -2.75 17.71 9.33
N PRO A 201 -1.93 16.77 9.80
CA PRO A 201 -2.14 15.33 9.65
C PRO A 201 -3.45 14.90 10.33
N GLY A 202 -3.96 13.72 9.97
CA GLY A 202 -5.09 13.11 10.66
C GLY A 202 -4.59 12.16 11.75
N ILE A 203 -5.08 12.30 12.97
CA ILE A 203 -4.66 11.49 14.12
C ILE A 203 -5.86 10.73 14.67
N ILE A 204 -5.72 9.41 14.82
CA ILE A 204 -6.76 8.54 15.37
C ILE A 204 -6.20 7.93 16.66
N ILE A 205 -6.83 8.23 17.79
CA ILE A 205 -6.45 7.72 19.11
C ILE A 205 -7.65 7.03 19.72
N PHE A 206 -7.51 5.76 20.09
CA PHE A 206 -8.58 5.05 20.78
C PHE A 206 -8.05 4.04 21.77
N GLU A 207 -8.91 3.68 22.72
CA GLU A 207 -8.69 2.61 23.67
C GLU A 207 -9.96 1.79 23.91
N GLY A 208 -9.74 0.55 24.33
CA GLY A 208 -10.77 -0.41 24.68
C GLY A 208 -10.14 -1.78 24.88
N LEU A 209 -10.94 -2.85 24.76
CA LEU A 209 -10.41 -4.20 24.79
C LEU A 209 -9.41 -4.40 23.65
N GLU A 210 -8.27 -5.03 23.93
CA GLU A 210 -7.19 -5.21 22.95
C GLU A 210 -7.67 -5.92 21.68
N SER A 211 -8.51 -6.95 21.82
CA SER A 211 -9.14 -7.63 20.68
C SER A 211 -9.99 -6.70 19.81
N SER A 212 -10.71 -5.77 20.45
CA SER A 212 -11.53 -4.76 19.77
C SER A 212 -10.66 -3.71 19.08
N CYS A 213 -9.58 -3.28 19.73
CA CYS A 213 -8.60 -2.37 19.15
C CYS A 213 -7.94 -2.98 17.90
N GLN A 214 -7.51 -4.24 17.96
CA GLN A 214 -6.92 -4.96 16.82
C GLN A 214 -7.90 -5.11 15.65
N ALA A 215 -9.17 -5.45 15.93
CA ALA A 215 -10.20 -5.56 14.89
C ALA A 215 -10.42 -4.23 14.16
N VAL A 216 -10.52 -3.13 14.89
CA VAL A 216 -10.70 -1.79 14.29
C VAL A 216 -9.45 -1.34 13.52
N VAL A 217 -8.25 -1.59 14.06
CA VAL A 217 -7.00 -1.36 13.33
C VAL A 217 -6.97 -2.10 12.00
N HIS A 218 -7.36 -3.38 12.02
CA HIS A 218 -7.35 -4.24 10.84
C HIS A 218 -8.31 -3.72 9.76
N GLU A 219 -9.53 -3.36 10.15
CA GLU A 219 -10.54 -2.78 9.27
C GLU A 219 -10.07 -1.45 8.67
N ILE A 220 -9.59 -0.51 9.49
CA ILE A 220 -9.11 0.81 9.03
C ILE A 220 -7.97 0.67 8.02
N LYS A 221 -7.05 -0.30 8.23
CA LYS A 221 -5.94 -0.57 7.30
C LYS A 221 -6.41 -0.98 5.89
N THR A 222 -7.60 -1.55 5.74
CA THR A 222 -8.13 -1.97 4.43
C THR A 222 -8.60 -0.80 3.57
N TRP A 223 -8.87 0.36 4.17
CA TRP A 223 -9.38 1.51 3.43
C TRP A 223 -8.29 2.12 2.53
N ARG A 224 -8.71 2.81 1.47
CA ARG A 224 -7.77 3.48 0.55
C ARG A 224 -7.13 4.71 1.19
N TRP A 225 -5.97 4.58 1.82
CA TRP A 225 -5.18 5.69 2.38
C TRP A 225 -4.08 6.15 1.43
N GLN A 226 -3.75 7.44 1.46
CA GLN A 226 -2.49 7.90 0.83
C GLN A 226 -1.29 7.49 1.68
N HIS A 227 -1.41 7.61 3.00
CA HIS A 227 -0.44 7.10 3.97
C HIS A 227 -1.14 6.93 5.31
N LEU A 228 -0.94 5.77 5.94
CA LEU A 228 -1.45 5.40 7.25
C LEU A 228 -0.33 4.66 7.98
N SER A 229 -0.04 5.03 9.22
CA SER A 229 0.95 4.37 10.06
C SER A 229 0.39 4.20 11.45
N ILE A 230 0.38 2.98 11.96
CA ILE A 230 0.19 2.77 13.39
C ILE A 230 1.52 3.11 14.05
N ARG A 231 1.50 4.08 14.95
CA ARG A 231 2.73 4.60 15.55
C ARG A 231 2.91 4.14 16.98
N VAL A 232 1.81 4.00 17.71
CA VAL A 232 1.85 3.50 19.07
C VAL A 232 0.80 2.41 19.25
N GLU A 233 1.26 1.30 19.81
CA GLU A 233 0.44 0.19 20.28
C GLU A 233 0.83 -0.09 21.73
N GLU A 234 -0.04 0.28 22.66
CA GLU A 234 0.15 -0.03 24.08
C GLU A 234 -0.87 -1.07 24.52
N THR A 235 -0.43 -2.02 25.34
CA THR A 235 -1.31 -2.98 26.01
C THR A 235 -1.08 -2.93 27.51
N LYS A 236 -2.16 -3.07 28.27
CA LYS A 236 -2.12 -3.15 29.73
C LYS A 236 -2.98 -4.30 30.20
N GLN A 237 -2.37 -5.23 30.93
CA GLN A 237 -3.11 -6.29 31.61
C GLN A 237 -3.91 -5.69 32.77
N ILE A 238 -5.19 -6.04 32.86
CA ILE A 238 -6.07 -5.68 33.96
C ILE A 238 -6.17 -6.88 34.91
N PRO A 239 -6.11 -6.66 36.23
CA PRO A 239 -6.29 -7.73 37.21
C PRO A 239 -7.59 -8.51 37.01
N GLU A 240 -7.56 -9.79 37.37
CA GLU A 240 -8.69 -10.71 37.21
C GLU A 240 -9.86 -10.28 38.11
N GLY A 241 -11.03 -10.02 37.51
CA GLY A 241 -12.24 -9.60 38.22
C GLY A 241 -12.57 -8.10 38.16
N GLU A 242 -11.68 -7.25 37.64
CA GLU A 242 -11.94 -5.82 37.48
C GLU A 242 -12.52 -5.47 36.09
N ILE A 243 -13.18 -4.33 35.94
CA ILE A 243 -13.82 -3.94 34.68
C ILE A 243 -12.83 -3.14 33.83
N ALA A 244 -12.56 -3.56 32.59
CA ALA A 244 -11.60 -2.88 31.71
C ALA A 244 -11.89 -1.39 31.48
N ASP A 245 -13.15 -1.02 31.54
CA ASP A 245 -13.64 0.35 31.42
C ASP A 245 -13.19 1.29 32.54
N GLU A 246 -12.77 0.79 33.70
CA GLU A 246 -12.27 1.60 34.82
C GLU A 246 -10.81 2.00 34.64
N TYR A 247 -10.06 1.26 33.82
CA TYR A 247 -8.66 1.50 33.49
C TYR A 247 -8.46 2.41 32.27
N ARG A 248 -9.57 2.81 31.65
CA ARG A 248 -9.62 3.75 30.52
C ARG A 248 -9.22 5.15 30.97
N ARG A 249 -8.34 5.78 30.19
CA ARG A 249 -7.87 7.17 30.39
C ARG A 249 -8.48 8.15 29.40
N LEU A 250 -8.91 7.66 28.24
CA LEU A 250 -9.63 8.37 27.21
C LEU A 250 -11.14 8.34 27.50
N PRO A 251 -11.92 9.27 26.93
CA PRO A 251 -13.37 9.23 27.08
C PRO A 251 -13.95 7.94 26.48
N LYS A 252 -14.97 7.38 27.14
CA LYS A 252 -15.69 6.20 26.63
C LYS A 252 -16.38 6.43 25.29
N LYS A 253 -16.69 7.69 24.98
CA LYS A 253 -17.26 8.10 23.70
C LYS A 253 -16.14 8.45 22.72
N PHE A 254 -16.21 7.91 21.52
CA PHE A 254 -15.35 8.30 20.42
C PHE A 254 -15.81 9.64 19.80
N THR A 255 -14.92 10.63 19.78
CA THR A 255 -15.25 12.02 19.42
C THR A 255 -14.42 12.51 18.23
N GLU A 256 -15.05 13.21 17.29
CA GLU A 256 -14.38 13.86 16.15
C GLU A 256 -13.97 15.28 16.54
N LEU A 257 -12.70 15.64 16.25
CA LEU A 257 -12.11 16.96 16.41
C LEU A 257 -11.83 17.57 15.04
N GLY A 258 -11.89 18.90 14.93
CA GLY A 258 -11.72 19.67 13.71
C GLY A 258 -10.30 19.69 13.14
N GLU A 259 -10.14 20.39 12.00
CA GLU A 259 -8.86 20.45 11.26
C GLU A 259 -7.76 21.19 12.03
N ASP A 260 -8.13 22.20 12.82
CA ASP A 260 -7.22 23.05 13.59
C ASP A 260 -7.07 22.62 15.06
N ASP A 261 -7.76 21.56 15.48
CA ASP A 261 -7.85 21.12 16.89
C ASP A 261 -6.65 20.26 17.35
N MET A 262 -5.48 20.40 16.72
CA MET A 262 -4.29 19.64 17.10
C MET A 262 -3.85 19.97 18.54
N SER A 263 -3.86 21.25 18.90
CA SER A 263 -3.52 21.71 20.26
C SER A 263 -4.53 21.21 21.29
N VAL A 264 -5.81 21.11 20.92
CA VAL A 264 -6.87 20.57 21.77
C VAL A 264 -6.65 19.07 22.00
N LEU A 265 -6.35 18.31 20.94
CA LEU A 265 -6.00 16.89 21.06
C LEU A 265 -4.77 16.67 21.95
N ALA A 266 -3.72 17.48 21.77
CA ALA A 266 -2.51 17.42 22.60
C ALA A 266 -2.84 17.65 24.09
N GLN A 267 -3.68 18.64 24.39
CA GLN A 267 -4.13 18.93 25.75
C GLN A 267 -4.94 17.75 26.34
N TYR A 268 -5.87 17.17 25.58
CA TYR A 268 -6.63 16.00 26.02
C TYR A 268 -5.73 14.78 26.30
N CYS A 269 -4.71 14.56 25.48
CA CYS A 269 -3.73 13.51 25.73
C CYS A 269 -2.90 13.81 26.99
N ARG A 270 -2.52 15.06 27.24
CA ARG A 270 -1.81 15.47 28.46
C ARG A 270 -2.65 15.28 29.72
N ASP A 271 -3.90 15.72 29.70
CA ASP A 271 -4.83 15.57 30.82
C ASP A 271 -5.13 14.11 31.14
N ALA A 272 -5.13 13.24 30.11
CA ALA A 272 -5.28 11.80 30.24
C ALA A 272 -3.96 11.07 30.61
N GLY A 273 -2.82 11.77 30.74
CA GLY A 273 -1.52 11.14 31.00
C GLY A 273 -1.02 10.25 29.84
N LEU A 274 -1.38 10.59 28.61
CA LEU A 274 -1.03 9.92 27.35
C LEU A 274 -0.27 10.85 26.37
N GLU A 275 0.34 11.93 26.87
CA GLU A 275 1.10 12.90 26.06
C GLU A 275 2.25 12.23 25.30
N ASN A 276 2.98 11.31 25.93
CA ASN A 276 4.07 10.57 25.29
C ASN A 276 3.57 9.76 24.07
N MET A 277 2.42 9.09 24.19
CA MET A 277 1.80 8.35 23.10
C MET A 277 1.41 9.27 21.92
N PHE A 278 0.95 10.49 22.23
CA PHE A 278 0.65 11.49 21.22
C PHE A 278 1.94 12.00 20.52
N LEU A 279 2.99 12.31 21.27
CA LEU A 279 4.26 12.80 20.73
C LEU A 279 4.99 11.74 19.90
N GLN A 280 5.03 10.49 20.36
CA GLN A 280 5.57 9.36 19.59
C GLN A 280 4.83 9.17 18.27
N CYS A 281 3.51 9.38 18.24
CA CYS A 281 2.74 9.32 17.00
C CYS A 281 3.13 10.41 16.00
N LEU A 282 3.53 11.58 16.51
CA LEU A 282 4.08 12.67 15.71
C LEU A 282 5.58 12.52 15.43
N LYS A 283 6.25 11.48 15.97
CA LYS A 283 7.71 11.29 15.98
C LYS A 283 8.47 12.52 16.52
N ILE A 284 7.95 13.08 17.60
CA ILE A 284 8.64 14.16 18.34
C ILE A 284 9.34 13.46 19.51
N ASP A 285 10.67 13.32 19.43
CA ASP A 285 11.46 12.67 20.48
C ASP A 285 11.41 13.50 21.77
N ASN A 286 10.85 12.91 22.82
CA ASN A 286 11.02 13.41 24.18
C ASN A 286 12.34 12.86 24.73
N GLY A 287 13.35 13.72 24.86
CA GLY A 287 14.62 13.39 25.50
C GLY A 287 14.53 13.14 26.99
N GLN A 288 13.82 12.09 27.41
CA GLN A 288 13.81 11.61 28.80
C GLN A 288 14.21 10.13 28.85
N GLN A 289 15.52 9.93 29.08
CA GLN A 289 16.11 8.71 29.59
C GLN A 289 15.42 8.32 30.90
N SER A 290 14.81 7.14 30.95
CA SER A 290 14.60 6.40 32.18
C SER A 290 15.82 5.51 32.40
N ASP A 291 16.66 5.90 33.35
CA ASP A 291 17.80 5.14 33.84
C ASP A 291 17.33 3.79 34.39
N ASN A 292 17.73 2.68 33.75
CA ASN A 292 18.48 1.61 34.41
C ASN A 292 18.82 0.45 33.45
N GLU A 293 20.07 -0.01 33.62
CA GLU A 293 20.63 -1.31 33.24
C GLU A 293 21.06 -1.53 31.79
N ALA A 294 22.17 -0.86 31.46
CA ALA A 294 23.44 -1.48 31.04
C ALA A 294 23.40 -2.76 30.19
N ALA A 295 23.78 -2.61 28.91
CA ALA A 295 25.01 -3.22 28.37
C ALA A 295 25.26 -2.68 26.94
N GLU A 296 26.39 -1.99 26.80
CA GLU A 296 27.31 -1.99 25.65
C GLU A 296 26.71 -2.09 24.23
N ASP A 297 26.73 -0.98 23.49
CA ASP A 297 27.73 -0.84 22.43
C ASP A 297 27.83 0.61 21.92
N GLU A 298 29.03 1.18 22.10
CA GLU A 298 29.46 2.38 21.39
C GLU A 298 29.68 2.04 19.91
N SER A 299 28.86 2.61 19.02
CA SER A 299 29.33 2.95 17.68
C SER A 299 28.76 4.31 17.28
N GLY A 300 29.61 5.33 17.34
CA GLY A 300 29.35 6.63 16.73
C GLY A 300 29.32 6.47 15.21
N ALA A 301 28.19 6.10 14.65
CA ALA A 301 27.93 6.25 13.23
C ALA A 301 27.77 7.75 12.95
N ALA A 302 28.78 8.36 12.34
CA ALA A 302 28.66 9.69 11.78
C ALA A 302 27.46 9.68 10.81
N HIS A 303 26.39 10.39 11.15
CA HIS A 303 25.22 10.56 10.27
C HIS A 303 25.71 11.06 8.91
N MET A 304 25.63 10.22 7.89
CA MET A 304 26.00 10.59 6.53
C MET A 304 24.92 11.54 5.98
N PRO A 305 25.30 12.70 5.42
CA PRO A 305 24.34 13.63 4.86
C PRO A 305 23.59 13.01 3.69
N TYR A 306 22.29 13.28 3.59
CA TYR A 306 21.43 12.83 2.51
C TYR A 306 21.32 13.92 1.43
N ALA A 307 21.27 13.50 0.18
CA ALA A 307 21.19 14.41 -0.96
C ALA A 307 20.08 14.00 -1.93
N ALA A 308 19.60 14.97 -2.70
CA ALA A 308 18.77 14.74 -3.87
C ALA A 308 19.15 15.71 -4.99
N LEU A 309 19.25 15.21 -6.20
CA LEU A 309 19.43 15.98 -7.43
C LEU A 309 18.15 15.89 -8.26
N ILE A 310 17.59 17.05 -8.56
CA ILE A 310 16.27 17.20 -9.19
C ILE A 310 16.44 17.96 -10.49
N HIS A 311 15.76 17.49 -11.54
CA HIS A 311 15.57 18.23 -12.78
C HIS A 311 14.19 18.90 -12.79
N VAL A 312 14.18 20.17 -13.23
CA VAL A 312 12.99 21.02 -13.33
C VAL A 312 12.89 21.53 -14.77
N ASP A 313 11.81 21.18 -15.46
CA ASP A 313 11.63 21.48 -16.89
C ASP A 313 11.56 23.00 -17.16
N HIS A 314 10.87 23.75 -16.28
CA HIS A 314 10.76 25.20 -16.39
C HIS A 314 10.43 25.86 -15.06
N MET A 315 10.88 27.11 -14.90
CA MET A 315 10.49 28.00 -13.81
C MET A 315 9.90 29.28 -14.42
N ASN A 316 8.58 29.38 -14.51
CA ASN A 316 7.90 30.53 -15.13
C ASN A 316 7.94 31.77 -14.23
N ASP A 317 7.77 31.61 -12.91
CA ASP A 317 8.06 32.65 -11.91
C ASP A 317 9.37 32.34 -11.18
N ARG A 318 10.50 32.55 -11.87
CA ARG A 318 11.84 32.30 -11.31
C ARG A 318 12.05 32.94 -9.93
N LYS A 319 11.59 34.18 -9.71
CA LYS A 319 11.85 34.89 -8.44
C LYS A 319 11.02 34.33 -7.29
N GLY A 320 9.74 34.06 -7.53
CA GLY A 320 8.86 33.43 -6.53
C GLY A 320 9.32 32.03 -6.17
N TYR A 321 9.65 31.24 -7.20
CA TYR A 321 10.09 29.85 -7.06
C TYR A 321 11.42 29.74 -6.30
N GLN A 322 12.43 30.55 -6.65
CA GLN A 322 13.71 30.58 -5.94
C GLN A 322 13.55 31.04 -4.48
N LYS A 323 12.68 32.02 -4.23
CA LYS A 323 12.39 32.50 -2.86
C LYS A 323 11.72 31.41 -2.03
N TRP A 324 10.80 30.65 -2.63
CA TRP A 324 10.15 29.53 -1.97
C TRP A 324 11.16 28.42 -1.63
N LEU A 325 11.97 27.99 -2.61
CA LEU A 325 13.00 26.97 -2.38
C LEU A 325 13.96 27.37 -1.27
N LYS A 326 14.48 28.61 -1.32
CA LYS A 326 15.39 29.13 -0.28
C LYS A 326 14.76 29.08 1.11
N LYS A 327 13.50 29.54 1.24
CA LYS A 327 12.78 29.54 2.51
C LYS A 327 12.60 28.12 3.06
N GLU A 328 12.16 27.18 2.23
CA GLU A 328 11.92 25.80 2.68
C GLU A 328 13.23 25.08 3.00
N SER A 329 14.29 25.32 2.23
CA SER A 329 15.63 24.79 2.51
C SER A 329 16.21 25.32 3.83
N GLU A 330 16.12 26.64 4.08
CA GLU A 330 16.51 27.25 5.36
C GLU A 330 15.69 26.68 6.53
N SER A 331 14.38 26.49 6.34
CA SER A 331 13.47 25.97 7.37
C SER A 331 13.69 24.49 7.69
N ALA A 332 14.29 23.74 6.77
CA ALA A 332 14.61 22.32 6.93
C ALA A 332 16.10 22.07 7.21
N GLY A 333 16.91 23.13 7.37
CA GLY A 333 18.36 23.00 7.59
C GLY A 333 19.11 22.39 6.40
N CYS A 334 18.53 22.41 5.21
CA CYS A 334 19.13 21.84 4.01
C CYS A 334 19.89 22.91 3.23
N ILE A 335 21.06 22.53 2.74
CA ILE A 335 21.84 23.28 1.78
C ILE A 335 21.17 23.14 0.41
N LEU A 336 20.92 24.26 -0.25
CA LEU A 336 20.31 24.35 -1.56
C LEU A 336 21.31 24.93 -2.55
N PHE A 337 21.39 24.32 -3.74
CA PHE A 337 21.91 25.02 -4.90
C PHE A 337 20.99 24.79 -6.10
N ILE A 338 20.92 25.79 -6.96
CA ILE A 338 20.14 25.75 -8.21
C ILE A 338 21.14 25.96 -9.35
N ASN A 339 20.94 25.32 -10.48
CA ASN A 339 21.82 25.48 -11.62
C ASN A 339 20.98 25.62 -12.89
N HIS A 340 21.37 26.56 -13.74
CA HIS A 340 20.79 26.76 -15.06
C HIS A 340 21.88 26.52 -16.10
N CYS A 341 21.82 25.40 -16.79
CA CYS A 341 22.73 25.07 -17.88
C CYS A 341 22.07 25.41 -19.22
N THR A 342 22.74 26.19 -20.06
CA THR A 342 22.27 26.48 -21.43
C THR A 342 23.28 25.90 -22.42
N ILE A 343 23.00 24.71 -22.95
CA ILE A 343 23.93 23.96 -23.82
C ILE A 343 24.03 24.57 -25.23
N SER A 344 23.01 25.32 -25.68
CA SER A 344 23.03 26.03 -26.97
C SER A 344 22.23 27.33 -26.94
N LYS A 345 22.53 28.27 -27.86
CA LYS A 345 21.82 29.56 -27.98
C LYS A 345 20.32 29.41 -28.36
N SER A 346 19.87 28.23 -28.77
CA SER A 346 18.50 27.97 -29.23
C SER A 346 17.71 26.99 -28.35
N SER A 347 18.33 26.38 -27.34
CA SER A 347 17.66 25.39 -26.46
C SER A 347 17.18 26.04 -25.16
N ARG A 348 16.05 25.55 -24.64
CA ARG A 348 15.55 25.94 -23.30
C ARG A 348 16.60 25.58 -22.24
N PRO A 349 16.77 26.40 -21.19
CA PRO A 349 17.77 26.14 -20.15
C PRO A 349 17.36 24.94 -19.31
N LEU A 350 18.26 23.97 -19.13
CA LEU A 350 18.07 22.85 -18.21
C LEU A 350 18.27 23.35 -16.78
N ILE A 351 17.28 23.08 -15.92
CA ILE A 351 17.30 23.54 -14.53
C ILE A 351 17.51 22.35 -13.62
N HIS A 352 18.64 22.35 -12.90
CA HIS A 352 18.95 21.34 -11.91
C HIS A 352 18.92 21.98 -10.53
N VAL A 353 18.35 21.29 -9.56
CA VAL A 353 18.31 21.73 -8.17
C VAL A 353 18.86 20.62 -7.31
N GLY A 354 19.85 20.93 -6.49
CA GLY A 354 20.34 19.99 -5.49
C GLY A 354 19.98 20.43 -4.09
N LEU A 355 19.58 19.43 -3.30
CA LEU A 355 19.27 19.55 -1.88
C LEU A 355 20.22 18.63 -1.12
N ILE A 356 20.85 19.12 -0.07
CA ILE A 356 21.74 18.35 0.79
C ILE A 356 21.42 18.67 2.26
N GLY A 357 21.20 17.67 3.08
CA GLY A 357 20.88 17.84 4.49
C GLY A 357 20.50 16.52 5.12
N ASP A 358 19.75 16.57 6.21
CA ASP A 358 19.21 15.36 6.81
C ASP A 358 18.17 14.73 5.87
N GLU A 359 18.08 13.39 5.86
CA GLU A 359 17.17 12.64 5.00
C GLU A 359 15.71 13.12 5.15
N ASP A 360 15.27 13.34 6.40
CA ASP A 360 13.94 13.84 6.71
C ASP A 360 13.72 15.28 6.19
N GLY A 361 14.77 16.12 6.22
CA GLY A 361 14.73 17.49 5.71
C GLY A 361 14.59 17.53 4.19
N VAL A 362 15.41 16.76 3.48
CA VAL A 362 15.36 16.66 2.01
C VAL A 362 14.03 16.09 1.53
N LYS A 363 13.55 15.00 2.15
CA LYS A 363 12.25 14.39 1.82
C LYS A 363 11.07 15.32 2.11
N LYS A 364 11.15 16.12 3.18
CA LYS A 364 10.14 17.14 3.50
C LYS A 364 10.06 18.21 2.42
N ILE A 365 11.20 18.74 1.96
CA ILE A 365 11.24 19.74 0.88
C ILE A 365 10.66 19.14 -0.41
N LEU A 366 11.09 17.96 -0.83
CA LEU A 366 10.59 17.29 -2.03
C LEU A 366 9.07 17.10 -2.00
N LYS A 367 8.54 16.70 -0.84
CA LYS A 367 7.10 16.56 -0.63
C LYS A 367 6.38 17.89 -0.74
N GLN A 368 6.84 18.92 -0.03
CA GLN A 368 6.26 20.26 -0.07
C GLN A 368 6.31 20.84 -1.48
N TRP A 369 7.37 20.54 -2.24
CA TRP A 369 7.58 21.01 -3.59
C TRP A 369 6.54 20.47 -4.56
N ARG A 370 6.23 19.18 -4.50
CA ARG A 370 5.16 18.56 -5.30
C ARG A 370 3.75 19.05 -4.95
N THR A 371 3.54 19.52 -3.71
CA THR A 371 2.22 19.88 -3.19
C THR A 371 1.95 21.39 -3.14
N SER A 372 2.98 22.22 -3.31
CA SER A 372 2.87 23.68 -3.22
C SER A 372 2.73 24.29 -4.61
N ARG A 373 1.94 25.37 -4.70
CA ARG A 373 1.79 26.14 -5.95
C ARG A 373 2.93 27.14 -6.08
N VAL A 374 4.11 26.61 -6.40
CA VAL A 374 5.38 27.34 -6.38
C VAL A 374 5.70 28.02 -7.71
N ASP A 375 5.01 27.64 -8.78
CA ASP A 375 5.16 28.24 -10.11
C ASP A 375 3.85 28.85 -10.61
N VAL A 376 3.90 29.50 -11.77
CA VAL A 376 2.71 30.01 -12.46
C VAL A 376 2.52 29.34 -13.81
N ASP A 377 1.26 29.16 -14.22
CA ASP A 377 0.92 28.68 -15.56
C ASP A 377 1.15 29.76 -16.64
N SER A 378 0.97 29.41 -17.91
CA SER A 378 1.07 30.36 -19.03
C SER A 378 0.07 31.51 -18.99
N LYS A 379 -0.88 31.49 -18.04
CA LYS A 379 -1.88 32.53 -17.76
C LYS A 379 -1.62 33.24 -16.42
N ASN A 380 -0.40 33.13 -15.87
CA ASN A 380 0.06 33.71 -14.60
C ASN A 380 -0.74 33.28 -13.35
N LYS A 381 -1.40 32.12 -13.38
CA LYS A 381 -2.08 31.56 -12.20
C LYS A 381 -1.17 30.61 -11.44
N PRO A 382 -1.16 30.61 -10.09
CA PRO A 382 -0.36 29.68 -9.30
C PRO A 382 -0.67 28.22 -9.68
N CYS A 383 0.35 27.49 -10.09
CA CYS A 383 0.26 26.11 -10.53
C CYS A 383 1.20 25.21 -9.71
N LEU A 384 0.87 23.92 -9.65
CA LEU A 384 1.69 22.91 -8.98
C LEU A 384 2.86 22.54 -9.89
N GLU A 385 4.03 22.31 -9.29
CA GLU A 385 5.16 21.72 -10.00
C GLU A 385 4.86 20.23 -10.30
N ARG A 386 4.47 19.94 -11.55
CA ARG A 386 4.10 18.59 -12.00
C ARG A 386 5.17 17.92 -12.84
N MET A 387 6.18 18.66 -13.28
CA MET A 387 7.20 18.19 -14.23
C MET A 387 8.58 18.06 -13.60
N MET A 388 8.70 18.21 -12.27
CA MET A 388 9.95 17.88 -11.56
C MET A 388 10.21 16.36 -11.55
N SER A 389 11.39 15.97 -12.03
CA SER A 389 11.94 14.61 -11.94
C SER A 389 13.07 14.59 -10.90
N VAL A 390 13.04 13.61 -9.99
CA VAL A 390 14.19 13.36 -9.11
C VAL A 390 15.12 12.44 -9.89
N LEU A 391 16.31 12.93 -10.23
CA LEU A 391 17.29 12.19 -11.02
C LEU A 391 17.99 11.13 -10.17
N ILE A 392 18.35 11.50 -8.94
CA ILE A 392 19.01 10.62 -7.97
C ILE A 392 18.83 11.20 -6.56
N GLU A 393 18.65 10.33 -5.58
CA GLU A 393 18.64 10.65 -4.15
C GLU A 393 19.34 9.55 -3.36
N GLY A 394 19.98 9.89 -2.24
CA GLY A 394 20.77 8.94 -1.47
C GLY A 394 21.72 9.60 -0.49
N GLU A 395 22.36 8.77 0.33
CA GLU A 395 23.43 9.19 1.24
C GLU A 395 24.68 9.57 0.45
N ILE A 396 25.31 10.67 0.84
CA ILE A 396 26.56 11.14 0.26
C ILE A 396 27.64 11.26 1.34
N PRO A 397 28.92 11.15 0.97
CA PRO A 397 30.00 11.39 1.92
C PRO A 397 29.95 12.83 2.47
N PRO A 398 30.56 13.08 3.66
CA PRO A 398 30.55 14.41 4.25
C PRO A 398 31.15 15.45 3.30
N LEU A 399 30.45 16.59 3.16
CA LEU A 399 30.86 17.64 2.24
C LEU A 399 32.26 18.18 2.61
N SER A 400 33.16 18.19 1.63
CA SER A 400 34.47 18.84 1.80
C SER A 400 34.32 20.37 1.85
N ARG A 401 35.32 21.06 2.41
CA ARG A 401 35.35 22.54 2.41
C ARG A 401 35.29 23.11 0.98
N ASP A 402 35.86 22.39 0.02
CA ASP A 402 35.84 22.76 -1.40
C ASP A 402 34.43 22.62 -1.99
N ALA A 403 33.68 21.59 -1.61
CA ALA A 403 32.29 21.40 -2.03
C ALA A 403 31.38 22.50 -1.48
N LEU A 404 31.52 22.84 -0.20
CA LEU A 404 30.78 23.95 0.44
C LEU A 404 31.10 25.30 -0.23
N GLY A 405 32.38 25.59 -0.48
CA GLY A 405 32.80 26.80 -1.18
C GLY A 405 32.24 26.91 -2.62
N ARG A 406 32.11 25.77 -3.33
CA ARG A 406 31.47 25.73 -4.65
C ARG A 406 29.96 25.93 -4.59
N ILE A 407 29.29 25.39 -3.59
CA ILE A 407 27.85 25.60 -3.38
C ILE A 407 27.55 27.09 -3.12
N ASP A 408 28.37 27.74 -2.30
CA ASP A 408 28.26 29.18 -2.02
C ASP A 408 28.52 30.02 -3.28
N LEU A 409 29.55 29.65 -4.06
CA LEU A 409 29.85 30.31 -5.33
C LEU A 409 28.68 30.20 -6.31
N LEU A 410 28.10 29.00 -6.48
CA LEU A 410 26.96 28.77 -7.37
C LEU A 410 25.72 29.55 -6.92
N SER A 411 25.45 29.56 -5.62
CA SER A 411 24.35 30.33 -5.03
C SER A 411 24.50 31.85 -5.27
N SER A 412 25.73 32.36 -5.22
CA SER A 412 26.05 33.77 -5.50
C SER A 412 25.97 34.13 -6.99
N GLN A 413 26.39 33.22 -7.89
CA GLN A 413 26.34 33.40 -9.34
C GLN A 413 24.90 33.43 -9.86
N LEU A 414 24.00 32.64 -9.28
CA LEU A 414 22.57 32.68 -9.62
C LEU A 414 21.91 34.00 -9.25
N SER A 415 22.28 34.53 -8.08
CA SER A 415 21.76 35.81 -7.56
C SER A 415 22.20 37.00 -8.43
N SER A 416 23.35 36.86 -9.12
CA SER A 416 23.91 37.86 -10.04
C SER A 416 23.60 37.60 -11.52
N GLY A 417 22.85 36.54 -11.85
CA GLY A 417 22.43 36.20 -13.22
C GLY A 417 23.47 35.45 -14.07
N GLY A 418 24.55 34.95 -13.45
CA GLY A 418 25.52 34.07 -14.07
C GLY A 418 24.88 32.77 -14.59
N ARG A 419 25.38 32.26 -15.71
CA ARG A 419 24.92 31.00 -16.32
C ARG A 419 26.10 30.08 -16.54
N ILE A 420 25.92 28.80 -16.23
CA ILE A 420 26.87 27.76 -16.62
C ILE A 420 26.62 27.46 -18.10
N THR A 421 27.68 27.57 -18.88
CA THR A 421 27.59 27.56 -20.36
C THR A 421 28.03 26.24 -20.98
N SER A 422 28.60 25.32 -20.19
CA SER A 422 28.98 23.99 -20.67
C SER A 422 28.49 22.88 -19.75
N PHE A 423 28.23 21.72 -20.34
CA PHE A 423 27.86 20.50 -19.62
C PHE A 423 29.05 19.92 -18.83
N GLU A 424 30.29 20.16 -19.29
CA GLU A 424 31.51 19.77 -18.57
C GLU A 424 31.66 20.53 -17.25
N GLU A 425 31.32 21.82 -17.24
CA GLU A 425 31.32 22.65 -16.03
C GLU A 425 30.22 22.20 -15.05
N LEU A 426 29.04 21.82 -15.55
CA LEU A 426 27.96 21.22 -14.75
C LEU A 426 28.38 19.89 -14.12
N ASN A 427 28.98 18.99 -14.91
CA ASN A 427 29.46 17.70 -14.43
C ASN A 427 30.58 17.87 -13.39
N GLY A 428 31.50 18.81 -13.60
CA GLY A 428 32.53 19.12 -12.62
C GLY A 428 31.97 19.58 -11.28
N HIS A 429 30.88 20.37 -11.29
CA HIS A 429 30.21 20.80 -10.06
C HIS A 429 29.48 19.67 -9.35
N VAL A 430 28.71 18.86 -10.08
CA VAL A 430 27.98 17.72 -9.47
C VAL A 430 28.95 16.64 -8.99
N SER A 431 30.03 16.36 -9.73
CA SER A 431 31.09 15.44 -9.29
C SER A 431 31.75 15.89 -7.99
N CYS A 432 32.00 17.19 -7.85
CA CYS A 432 32.65 17.73 -6.66
C CYS A 432 31.72 17.76 -5.44
N ILE A 433 30.41 17.91 -5.66
CA ILE A 433 29.41 18.06 -4.60
C ILE A 433 28.85 16.70 -4.13
N PHE A 434 28.60 15.76 -5.04
CA PHE A 434 27.94 14.48 -4.74
C PHE A 434 28.81 13.24 -5.06
N GLY A 435 29.97 13.43 -5.69
CA GLY A 435 30.85 12.35 -6.12
C GLY A 435 30.63 11.91 -7.57
N GLU A 436 31.58 11.13 -8.10
CA GLU A 436 31.60 10.71 -9.52
C GLU A 436 30.40 9.83 -9.89
N GLU A 437 29.85 9.04 -8.97
CA GLU A 437 28.71 8.15 -9.25
C GLU A 437 27.45 8.91 -9.64
N TRP A 438 27.23 10.10 -9.07
CA TRP A 438 26.07 10.95 -9.31
C TRP A 438 26.13 11.70 -10.66
N THR A 439 27.32 11.80 -11.26
CA THR A 439 27.50 12.42 -12.58
C THR A 439 26.98 11.54 -13.72
N ARG A 440 26.93 10.21 -13.53
CA ARG A 440 26.41 9.27 -14.54
C ARG A 440 24.90 9.45 -14.78
N SER A 441 24.15 9.85 -13.75
CA SER A 441 22.72 10.12 -13.86
C SER A 441 22.43 11.36 -14.70
N LEU A 442 23.29 12.40 -14.65
CA LEU A 442 23.20 13.58 -15.50
C LEU A 442 23.43 13.27 -16.99
N THR A 443 24.27 12.26 -17.30
CA THR A 443 24.55 11.86 -18.70
C THR A 443 23.47 11.00 -19.33
N SER A 444 22.52 10.47 -18.55
CA SER A 444 21.45 9.59 -19.05
C SER A 444 20.27 10.34 -19.71
N GLU A 445 20.13 11.64 -19.46
CA GLU A 445 19.11 12.52 -20.09
C GLU A 445 19.58 13.14 -21.42
N ARG A 446 20.62 12.57 -22.06
CA ARG A 446 21.14 13.06 -23.34
C ARG A 446 20.35 12.58 -24.55
#